data_AF-A0AAW0NSW4-F1
#
_entry.id   AF-A0AAW0NSW4-F1
#
_cell.length_a   1.000
_cell.length_b   1.000
_cell.length_c   1.000
_cell.angle_alpha   90.00
_cell.angle_beta   90.00
_cell.angle_gamma   90.00
#
_symmetry.space_group_name_H-M   'P 1'
#
loop_
_entity.id
_entity.type
_entity.pdbx_description
1 polymer ?
#
loop_
_entity_poly.entity_id
_entity_poly.type
_entity_poly.pdbx_seq_one_letter_code
_entity_poly.pdbx_strand_id
1 'polypeptide(L)'
;MITAKCFAKGSAAPGPVPKGHIRLYSMRFCPFAQRARLVLNAKGIKKTRLVSEKNHLGLVPTLETEAGEVVYESPSPVTTWMKCIPKTSCFPKVIPYFYKIILAKKNKEEISGLVSELHEKFGEMDEALVKKKTKFFGADSITMIDYMIWPWFERLEAFDLKDLMGSTSELKKWYGRMQEDPVVRACSHNTESYKAFFKSALIDDKPDYDYGL
;
A
#
# COMPACT_ATOMS: atom_id res chain seq x y z
N MET A 1 14.65 10.95 -2.64
CA MET A 1 14.28 9.90 -1.67
C MET A 1 14.31 10.51 -0.27
N ILE A 2 13.28 10.30 0.55
CA ILE A 2 13.25 10.81 1.93
C ILE A 2 13.70 9.67 2.85
N THR A 3 14.76 9.92 3.61
CA THR A 3 15.60 8.98 4.37
C THR A 3 15.36 9.03 5.89
N ALA A 4 14.12 9.22 6.33
CA ALA A 4 13.82 9.36 7.74
C ALA A 4 13.77 7.99 8.45
N LYS A 5 14.62 7.82 9.49
CA LYS A 5 14.60 6.65 10.38
C LYS A 5 13.30 6.54 11.18
N CYS A 6 12.99 5.32 11.59
CA CYS A 6 11.85 5.01 12.45
C CYS A 6 12.04 5.55 13.86
N PHE A 7 10.99 6.14 14.42
CA PHE A 7 10.95 6.56 15.81
C PHE A 7 10.69 5.33 16.67
N ALA A 8 11.66 4.98 17.51
CA ALA A 8 11.54 3.92 18.50
C ALA A 8 11.03 4.47 19.84
N LYS A 9 10.66 3.55 20.75
CA LYS A 9 10.33 3.89 22.14
C LYS A 9 11.45 4.75 22.75
N GLY A 10 11.09 5.90 23.33
CA GLY A 10 12.05 6.87 23.87
C GLY A 10 12.49 7.97 22.90
N SER A 11 12.07 7.93 21.63
CA SER A 11 12.26 9.04 20.71
C SER A 11 11.49 10.28 21.17
N ALA A 12 12.06 11.47 21.00
CA ALA A 12 11.38 12.71 21.30
C ALA A 12 10.10 12.84 20.45
N ALA A 13 9.01 13.27 21.09
CA ALA A 13 7.78 13.53 20.36
C ALA A 13 8.02 14.63 19.31
N PRO A 14 7.45 14.51 18.10
CA PRO A 14 7.58 15.56 17.10
C PRO A 14 6.87 16.83 17.59
N GLY A 15 7.44 17.99 17.25
CA GLY A 15 6.80 19.29 17.52
C GLY A 15 5.48 19.48 16.77
N PRO A 16 4.83 20.65 16.85
CA PRO A 16 3.58 20.93 16.13
C PRO A 16 3.70 20.74 14.61
N VAL A 17 2.58 20.50 13.94
CA VAL A 17 2.55 20.44 12.47
C VAL A 17 2.66 21.88 11.92
N PRO A 18 3.61 22.17 11.00
CA PRO A 18 3.73 23.51 10.44
C PRO A 18 2.48 23.95 9.68
N LYS A 19 2.23 25.27 9.66
CA LYS A 19 1.11 25.84 8.89
C LYS A 19 1.16 25.41 7.42
N GLY A 20 0.01 25.05 6.85
CA GLY A 20 -0.15 24.58 5.49
C GLY A 20 0.42 23.17 5.22
N HIS A 21 0.75 22.40 6.27
CA HIS A 21 1.22 21.03 6.16
C HIS A 21 0.24 20.06 6.84
N ILE A 22 0.27 18.82 6.36
CA ILE A 22 -0.26 17.67 7.09
C ILE A 22 0.91 16.79 7.49
N ARG A 23 0.86 16.23 8.68
CA ARG A 23 1.80 15.20 9.08
C ARG A 23 1.24 13.83 8.79
N LEU A 24 2.05 12.99 8.17
CA LEU A 24 1.73 11.58 7.96
C LEU A 24 2.63 10.72 8.84
N TYR A 25 2.01 10.03 9.79
CA TYR A 25 2.56 8.89 10.50
C TYR A 25 2.45 7.65 9.60
N SER A 26 3.59 7.08 9.21
CA SER A 26 3.67 6.05 8.18
C SER A 26 4.86 5.12 8.42
N MET A 27 4.76 3.85 8.02
CA MET A 27 5.90 2.94 7.90
C MET A 27 6.24 2.73 6.40
N ARG A 28 7.54 2.67 6.06
CA ARG A 28 8.07 2.66 4.67
C ARG A 28 7.54 1.51 3.81
N PHE A 29 7.51 0.33 4.38
CA PHE A 29 7.11 -0.89 3.69
C PHE A 29 5.62 -1.24 3.86
N CYS A 30 4.87 -0.50 4.71
CA CYS A 30 3.45 -0.72 4.93
C CYS A 30 2.61 -0.38 3.68
N PRO A 31 1.84 -1.34 3.11
CA PRO A 31 1.00 -1.09 1.94
C PRO A 31 -0.17 -0.14 2.25
N PHE A 32 -0.76 -0.21 3.44
CA PHE A 32 -1.82 0.70 3.86
C PHE A 32 -1.31 2.13 3.97
N ALA A 33 -0.13 2.34 4.56
CA ALA A 33 0.47 3.67 4.64
C ALA A 33 0.99 4.15 3.29
N GLN A 34 1.28 3.25 2.34
CA GLN A 34 1.58 3.62 0.97
C GLN A 34 0.39 4.26 0.26
N ARG A 35 -0.85 3.78 0.50
CA ARG A 35 -2.06 4.44 -0.01
C ARG A 35 -2.05 5.93 0.33
N ALA A 36 -1.85 6.27 1.60
CA ALA A 36 -1.77 7.67 2.04
C ALA A 36 -0.64 8.45 1.34
N ARG A 37 0.54 7.84 1.19
CA ARG A 37 1.67 8.47 0.49
C ARG A 37 1.35 8.78 -0.97
N LEU A 38 0.75 7.84 -1.69
CA LEU A 38 0.32 7.99 -3.08
C LEU A 38 -0.69 9.12 -3.22
N VAL A 39 -1.74 9.12 -2.39
CA VAL A 39 -2.80 10.16 -2.46
C VAL A 39 -2.27 11.54 -2.17
N LEU A 40 -1.48 11.69 -1.10
CA LEU A 40 -0.91 12.99 -0.75
C LEU A 40 0.03 13.51 -1.86
N ASN A 41 0.80 12.62 -2.50
CA ASN A 41 1.64 13.00 -3.63
C ASN A 41 0.82 13.38 -4.87
N ALA A 42 -0.19 12.59 -5.24
CA ALA A 42 -1.06 12.88 -6.38
C ALA A 42 -1.80 14.21 -6.24
N LYS A 43 -2.17 14.59 -5.00
CA LYS A 43 -2.82 15.86 -4.69
C LYS A 43 -1.86 17.04 -4.48
N GLY A 44 -0.54 16.82 -4.54
CA GLY A 44 0.45 17.87 -4.27
C GLY A 44 0.40 18.42 -2.83
N ILE A 45 -0.12 17.65 -1.87
CA ILE A 45 -0.26 18.09 -0.48
C ILE A 45 1.12 18.06 0.19
N LYS A 46 1.56 19.21 0.67
CA LYS A 46 2.80 19.34 1.45
C LYS A 46 2.68 18.55 2.75
N LYS A 47 3.66 17.67 2.99
CA LYS A 47 3.63 16.78 4.14
C LYS A 47 4.97 16.70 4.87
N THR A 48 4.89 16.65 6.20
CA THR A 48 6.02 16.21 7.04
C THR A 48 5.81 14.74 7.37
N ARG A 49 6.73 13.87 6.99
CA ARG A 49 6.60 12.43 7.26
C ARG A 49 7.30 12.10 8.57
N LEU A 50 6.58 11.42 9.46
CA LEU A 50 7.12 10.81 10.66
C LEU A 50 6.83 9.31 10.62
N VAL A 51 7.80 8.52 11.06
CA VAL A 51 7.65 7.08 11.12
C VAL A 51 7.51 6.71 12.60
N SER A 52 6.29 6.84 13.12
CA SER A 52 5.99 6.56 14.53
C SER A 52 4.51 6.20 14.70
N GLU A 53 4.19 5.57 15.82
CA GLU A 53 2.84 5.24 16.26
C GLU A 53 2.32 6.37 17.15
N LYS A 54 1.25 7.06 16.73
CA LYS A 54 0.60 8.12 17.54
C LYS A 54 -0.86 7.85 17.87
N ASN A 55 -1.50 6.88 17.23
CA ASN A 55 -2.89 6.57 17.52
C ASN A 55 -2.98 5.53 18.65
N HIS A 56 -4.13 5.48 19.33
CA HIS A 56 -4.37 4.58 20.45
C HIS A 56 -4.29 3.08 20.09
N LEU A 57 -4.29 2.74 18.79
CA LEU A 57 -4.15 1.38 18.27
C LEU A 57 -2.71 1.05 17.84
N GLY A 58 -1.80 2.01 17.85
CA GLY A 58 -0.45 1.85 17.30
C GLY A 58 -0.40 1.66 15.78
N LEU A 59 -1.44 2.05 15.03
CA LEU A 59 -1.54 1.73 13.59
C LEU A 59 -1.14 2.89 12.67
N VAL A 60 -0.65 2.56 11.48
CA VAL A 60 -0.37 3.49 10.38
C VAL A 60 -1.16 3.07 9.12
N PRO A 61 -1.62 4.01 8.29
CA PRO A 61 -1.37 5.45 8.32
C PRO A 61 -2.21 6.20 9.36
N THR A 62 -1.62 7.23 9.96
CA THR A 62 -2.33 8.24 10.77
C THR A 62 -1.94 9.64 10.26
N LEU A 63 -2.92 10.53 10.11
CA LEU A 63 -2.70 11.92 9.72
C LEU A 63 -2.85 12.84 10.94
N GLU A 64 -2.05 13.89 11.00
CA GLU A 64 -2.21 14.98 11.96
C GLU A 64 -2.28 16.32 11.21
N THR A 65 -3.31 17.11 11.48
CA THR A 65 -3.52 18.43 10.87
C THR A 65 -2.74 19.52 11.60
N GLU A 66 -2.64 20.71 11.02
CA GLU A 66 -2.06 21.89 11.69
C GLU A 66 -2.80 22.29 12.98
N ALA A 67 -4.08 21.92 13.11
CA ALA A 67 -4.87 22.11 14.32
C ALA A 67 -4.59 21.04 15.41
N GLY A 68 -3.70 20.08 15.13
CA GLY A 68 -3.39 18.97 16.03
C GLY A 68 -4.43 17.84 16.01
N GLU A 69 -5.39 17.88 15.07
CA GLU A 69 -6.39 16.83 14.95
C GLU A 69 -5.75 15.57 14.37
N VAL A 70 -5.95 14.44 15.05
CA VAL A 70 -5.41 13.14 14.63
C VAL A 70 -6.50 12.32 13.94
N VAL A 71 -6.24 11.93 12.70
CA VAL A 71 -7.18 11.22 11.83
C VAL A 71 -6.59 9.86 11.45
N TYR A 72 -7.26 8.78 11.82
CA TYR A 72 -6.93 7.40 11.46
C TYR A 72 -8.23 6.65 11.19
N GLU A 73 -8.31 5.92 10.08
CA GLU A 73 -9.46 5.07 9.65
C GLU A 73 -10.87 5.70 9.73
N SER A 74 -11.00 6.98 10.04
CA SER A 74 -12.27 7.67 10.28
C SER A 74 -12.83 8.26 8.98
N PRO A 75 -14.15 8.48 8.89
CA PRO A 75 -14.77 9.24 7.81
C PRO A 75 -14.55 10.75 8.00
N SER A 76 -13.33 11.25 7.79
CA SER A 76 -13.04 12.68 7.66
C SER A 76 -12.98 13.06 6.18
N PRO A 77 -13.30 14.31 5.78
CA PRO A 77 -13.01 14.81 4.43
C PRO A 77 -11.56 14.56 4.00
N VAL A 78 -10.64 14.58 4.97
CA VAL A 78 -9.20 14.35 4.77
C VAL A 78 -8.88 12.88 4.49
N THR A 79 -9.76 11.93 4.83
CA THR A 79 -9.57 10.47 4.68
C THR A 79 -10.66 9.81 3.85
N THR A 80 -11.60 10.57 3.27
CA THR A 80 -12.71 10.02 2.46
C THR A 80 -12.18 9.17 1.30
N TRP A 81 -10.98 9.47 0.79
CA TRP A 81 -10.30 8.65 -0.21
C TRP A 81 -9.95 7.22 0.26
N MET A 82 -9.84 6.97 1.57
CA MET A 82 -9.62 5.63 2.12
C MET A 82 -10.81 4.70 1.87
N LYS A 83 -11.99 5.22 1.51
CA LYS A 83 -13.21 4.46 1.18
C LYS A 83 -13.49 4.37 -0.32
N CYS A 84 -12.53 4.75 -1.19
CA CYS A 84 -12.73 4.79 -2.63
C CYS A 84 -12.80 3.42 -3.34
N ILE A 85 -12.63 2.31 -2.61
CA ILE A 85 -12.79 0.98 -3.20
C ILE A 85 -14.30 0.65 -3.24
N PRO A 86 -14.91 0.45 -4.42
CA PRO A 86 -16.31 0.07 -4.53
C PRO A 86 -16.59 -1.25 -3.81
N LYS A 87 -17.74 -1.35 -3.14
CA LYS A 87 -18.17 -2.58 -2.47
C LYS A 87 -18.31 -3.77 -3.44
N THR A 88 -18.54 -3.50 -4.71
CA THR A 88 -18.64 -4.49 -5.79
C THR A 88 -17.27 -4.95 -6.33
N SER A 89 -16.18 -4.33 -5.88
CA SER A 89 -14.83 -4.75 -6.25
C SER A 89 -14.46 -6.04 -5.53
N CYS A 90 -13.81 -6.98 -6.22
CA CYS A 90 -13.23 -8.17 -5.60
C CYS A 90 -11.90 -7.90 -4.90
N PHE A 91 -11.29 -6.74 -5.13
CA PHE A 91 -9.99 -6.37 -4.56
C PHE A 91 -9.88 -6.47 -3.02
N PRO A 92 -10.90 -6.14 -2.20
CA PRO A 92 -10.84 -6.39 -0.76
C PRO A 92 -10.54 -7.84 -0.38
N LYS A 93 -10.84 -8.82 -1.26
CA LYS A 93 -10.50 -10.23 -1.08
C LYS A 93 -9.05 -10.57 -1.46
N VAL A 94 -8.39 -9.78 -2.30
CA VAL A 94 -6.95 -9.95 -2.63
C VAL A 94 -6.08 -9.80 -1.38
N ILE A 95 -6.41 -8.82 -0.52
CA ILE A 95 -5.65 -8.50 0.69
C ILE A 95 -5.53 -9.72 1.65
N PRO A 96 -6.61 -10.37 2.10
CA PRO A 96 -6.51 -11.51 2.99
C PRO A 96 -5.80 -12.70 2.34
N TYR A 97 -6.02 -13.01 1.05
CA TYR A 97 -5.30 -14.10 0.38
C TYR A 97 -3.80 -13.81 0.29
N PHE A 98 -3.41 -12.58 -0.03
CA PHE A 98 -2.01 -12.16 -0.03
C PHE A 98 -1.33 -12.44 1.32
N TYR A 99 -1.94 -12.03 2.44
CA TYR A 99 -1.36 -12.28 3.76
C TYR A 99 -1.41 -13.77 4.18
N LYS A 100 -2.49 -14.49 3.84
CA LYS A 100 -2.59 -15.94 4.10
C LYS A 100 -1.49 -16.73 3.40
N ILE A 101 -1.20 -16.42 2.13
CA ILE A 101 -0.12 -17.10 1.38
C ILE A 101 1.23 -16.85 2.06
N ILE A 102 1.49 -15.62 2.50
CA ILE A 102 2.76 -15.28 3.15
C ILE A 102 2.89 -16.01 4.50
N LEU A 103 1.83 -16.05 5.29
CA LEU A 103 1.81 -16.76 6.56
C LEU A 103 1.99 -18.28 6.37
N ALA A 104 1.28 -18.86 5.41
CA ALA A 104 1.42 -20.27 5.07
C ALA A 104 2.85 -20.61 4.60
N LYS A 105 3.48 -19.75 3.77
CA LYS A 105 4.90 -19.87 3.41
C LYS A 105 5.82 -19.84 4.64
N LYS A 106 5.59 -18.93 5.60
CA LYS A 106 6.36 -18.86 6.87
C LYS A 106 6.27 -20.18 7.63
N ASN A 107 5.05 -20.72 7.75
CA ASN A 107 4.76 -21.93 8.49
C ASN A 107 5.10 -23.23 7.73
N LYS A 108 5.59 -23.11 6.48
CA LYS A 108 5.84 -24.25 5.56
C LYS A 108 4.58 -25.08 5.30
N GLU A 109 3.44 -24.42 5.25
CA GLU A 109 2.14 -25.00 4.92
C GLU A 109 1.93 -25.08 3.40
N GLU A 110 0.97 -25.90 2.99
CA GLU A 110 0.49 -26.01 1.61
C GLU A 110 -0.19 -24.69 1.17
N ILE A 111 0.08 -24.22 -0.06
CA ILE A 111 -0.41 -22.90 -0.54
C ILE A 111 -1.19 -22.95 -1.85
N SER A 112 -1.25 -24.08 -2.56
CA SER A 112 -1.84 -24.17 -3.91
C SER A 112 -3.29 -23.73 -3.92
N GLY A 113 -4.08 -24.11 -2.91
CA GLY A 113 -5.47 -23.64 -2.78
C GLY A 113 -5.57 -22.12 -2.63
N LEU A 114 -4.71 -21.52 -1.78
CA LEU A 114 -4.68 -20.07 -1.60
C LEU A 114 -4.21 -19.32 -2.85
N VAL A 115 -3.25 -19.89 -3.58
CA VAL A 115 -2.73 -19.36 -4.84
C VAL A 115 -3.79 -19.42 -5.93
N SER A 116 -4.54 -20.53 -6.02
CA SER A 116 -5.66 -20.69 -6.96
C SER A 116 -6.75 -19.66 -6.70
N GLU A 117 -7.12 -19.45 -5.43
CA GLU A 117 -8.09 -18.42 -5.04
C GLU A 117 -7.63 -17.01 -5.40
N LEU A 118 -6.36 -16.68 -5.14
CA LEU A 118 -5.81 -15.38 -5.52
C LEU A 118 -5.78 -15.19 -7.05
N HIS A 119 -5.43 -16.24 -7.79
CA HIS A 119 -5.45 -16.25 -9.25
C HIS A 119 -6.87 -15.98 -9.80
N GLU A 120 -7.88 -16.62 -9.22
CA GLU A 120 -9.29 -16.36 -9.57
C GLU A 120 -9.67 -14.89 -9.35
N LYS A 121 -9.24 -14.29 -8.23
CA LYS A 121 -9.51 -12.85 -7.97
C LYS A 121 -8.81 -11.93 -8.95
N PHE A 122 -7.64 -12.30 -9.46
CA PHE A 122 -7.01 -11.56 -10.56
C PHE A 122 -7.79 -11.70 -11.86
N GLY A 123 -8.36 -12.88 -12.14
CA GLY A 123 -9.31 -13.08 -13.25
C GLY A 123 -10.52 -12.16 -13.16
N GLU A 124 -11.19 -12.11 -12.00
CA GLU A 124 -12.33 -11.20 -11.76
C GLU A 124 -11.96 -9.71 -11.98
N MET A 125 -10.75 -9.31 -11.57
CA MET A 125 -10.25 -7.95 -11.79
C MET A 125 -9.97 -7.65 -13.28
N ASP A 126 -9.44 -8.63 -14.01
CA ASP A 126 -9.21 -8.52 -15.46
C ASP A 126 -10.52 -8.38 -16.22
N GLU A 127 -11.51 -9.23 -15.91
CA GLU A 127 -12.86 -9.17 -16.48
C GLU A 127 -13.52 -7.82 -16.23
N ALA A 128 -13.33 -7.24 -15.04
CA ALA A 128 -13.84 -5.92 -14.72
C ALA A 128 -13.24 -4.83 -15.63
N LEU A 129 -11.94 -4.89 -15.95
CA LEU A 129 -11.29 -3.97 -16.88
C LEU A 129 -11.78 -4.20 -18.33
N VAL A 130 -11.88 -5.46 -18.76
CA VAL A 130 -12.41 -5.84 -20.09
C VAL A 130 -13.83 -5.31 -20.28
N LYS A 131 -14.70 -5.49 -19.29
CA LYS A 131 -16.10 -5.05 -19.35
C LYS A 131 -16.23 -3.53 -19.36
N LYS A 132 -15.44 -2.83 -18.53
CA LYS A 132 -15.44 -1.36 -18.47
C LYS A 132 -14.82 -0.72 -19.70
N LYS A 133 -13.90 -1.41 -20.38
CA LYS A 133 -13.13 -0.92 -21.53
C LYS A 133 -12.36 0.37 -21.21
N THR A 134 -11.88 0.49 -19.97
CA THR A 134 -11.09 1.62 -19.50
C THR A 134 -9.65 1.20 -19.23
N LYS A 135 -8.70 2.12 -19.39
CA LYS A 135 -7.27 1.84 -19.12
C LYS A 135 -6.95 1.58 -17.64
N PHE A 136 -7.75 2.14 -16.73
CA PHE A 136 -7.64 2.03 -15.28
C PHE A 136 -8.98 1.59 -14.67
N PHE A 137 -9.00 1.23 -13.37
CA PHE A 137 -10.21 0.69 -12.74
C PHE A 137 -11.35 1.70 -12.61
N GLY A 138 -11.03 2.99 -12.57
CA GLY A 138 -12.00 4.07 -12.47
C GLY A 138 -12.39 4.71 -13.81
N ALA A 139 -11.41 4.93 -14.70
CA ALA A 139 -11.54 5.69 -15.93
C ALA A 139 -10.37 5.41 -16.90
N ASP A 140 -10.27 6.16 -18.00
CA ASP A 140 -9.11 6.08 -18.91
C ASP A 140 -7.85 6.78 -18.39
N SER A 141 -8.01 7.66 -17.40
CA SER A 141 -6.91 8.22 -16.62
C SER A 141 -6.83 7.53 -15.25
N ILE A 142 -5.65 7.56 -14.64
CA ILE A 142 -5.46 7.07 -13.28
C ILE A 142 -6.39 7.79 -12.29
N THR A 143 -6.94 7.04 -11.35
CA THR A 143 -7.85 7.57 -10.33
C THR A 143 -7.50 7.05 -8.95
N MET A 144 -8.24 7.52 -7.94
CA MET A 144 -8.00 7.15 -6.55
C MET A 144 -8.04 5.63 -6.32
N ILE A 145 -8.95 4.92 -6.98
CA ILE A 145 -9.10 3.47 -6.81
C ILE A 145 -7.82 2.72 -7.22
N ASP A 146 -7.11 3.19 -8.26
CA ASP A 146 -5.87 2.59 -8.71
C ASP A 146 -4.77 2.70 -7.65
N TYR A 147 -4.63 3.88 -7.01
CA TYR A 147 -3.73 4.06 -5.88
C TYR A 147 -4.12 3.26 -4.63
N MET A 148 -5.41 2.94 -4.45
CA MET A 148 -5.85 2.08 -3.35
C MET A 148 -5.51 0.60 -3.59
N ILE A 149 -5.45 0.18 -4.85
CA ILE A 149 -5.16 -1.19 -5.28
C ILE A 149 -3.64 -1.44 -5.36
N TRP A 150 -2.91 -0.48 -5.92
CA TRP A 150 -1.50 -0.61 -6.30
C TRP A 150 -0.56 -1.23 -5.27
N PRO A 151 -0.59 -0.90 -3.96
CA PRO A 151 0.42 -1.38 -3.03
C PRO A 151 0.56 -2.92 -3.00
N TRP A 152 -0.52 -3.68 -3.15
CA TRP A 152 -0.41 -5.15 -3.16
C TRP A 152 0.19 -5.66 -4.46
N PHE A 153 -0.17 -5.04 -5.60
CA PHE A 153 0.38 -5.38 -6.90
C PHE A 153 1.88 -5.07 -6.98
N GLU A 154 2.31 -3.93 -6.44
CA GLU A 154 3.74 -3.56 -6.39
C GLU A 154 4.58 -4.62 -5.66
N ARG A 155 4.00 -5.34 -4.71
CA ARG A 155 4.69 -6.35 -3.90
C ARG A 155 4.68 -7.75 -4.50
N LEU A 156 3.92 -8.02 -5.56
CA LEU A 156 3.79 -9.38 -6.10
C LEU A 156 5.12 -10.03 -6.46
N GLU A 157 6.06 -9.25 -7.01
CA GLU A 157 7.38 -9.74 -7.38
C GLU A 157 8.24 -10.12 -6.15
N ALA A 158 8.10 -9.40 -5.05
CA ALA A 158 8.82 -9.71 -3.81
C ALA A 158 8.33 -11.01 -3.14
N PHE A 159 7.18 -11.55 -3.57
CA PHE A 159 6.56 -12.74 -2.99
C PHE A 159 6.38 -13.89 -3.99
N ASP A 160 6.96 -13.77 -5.19
CA ASP A 160 6.84 -14.75 -6.29
C ASP A 160 5.38 -14.99 -6.71
N LEU A 161 4.54 -13.93 -6.66
CA LEU A 161 3.11 -13.98 -7.03
C LEU A 161 2.80 -13.26 -8.34
N LYS A 162 3.82 -12.68 -8.99
CA LYS A 162 3.65 -11.89 -10.23
C LYS A 162 3.12 -12.75 -11.38
N ASP A 163 3.53 -14.02 -11.45
CA ASP A 163 3.15 -14.96 -12.50
C ASP A 163 1.66 -15.33 -12.46
N LEU A 164 0.96 -15.07 -11.35
CA LEU A 164 -0.49 -15.26 -11.25
C LEU A 164 -1.26 -14.31 -12.16
N MET A 165 -0.66 -13.18 -12.57
CA MET A 165 -1.26 -12.32 -13.60
C MET A 165 -1.08 -12.92 -15.01
N GLY A 166 -0.40 -14.05 -15.18
CA GLY A 166 -0.01 -14.68 -16.45
C GLY A 166 -1.13 -14.81 -17.48
N SER A 167 -2.34 -15.15 -17.04
CA SER A 167 -3.55 -15.30 -17.86
C SER A 167 -4.42 -14.03 -17.96
N THR A 168 -4.03 -12.93 -17.31
CA THR A 168 -4.81 -11.68 -17.27
C THR A 168 -4.23 -10.64 -18.23
N SER A 169 -4.99 -10.23 -19.25
CA SER A 169 -4.45 -9.36 -20.32
C SER A 169 -4.53 -7.88 -19.96
N GLU A 170 -5.71 -7.40 -19.57
CA GLU A 170 -5.92 -5.99 -19.24
C GLU A 170 -5.32 -5.62 -17.88
N LEU A 171 -5.32 -6.55 -16.93
CA LEU A 171 -4.69 -6.37 -15.62
C LEU A 171 -3.17 -6.23 -15.76
N LYS A 172 -2.51 -6.99 -16.64
CA LYS A 172 -1.08 -6.79 -16.96
C LYS A 172 -0.81 -5.42 -17.57
N LYS A 173 -1.69 -4.96 -18.47
CA LYS A 173 -1.55 -3.62 -19.08
C LYS A 173 -1.74 -2.52 -18.03
N TRP A 174 -2.73 -2.66 -17.15
CA TRP A 174 -2.92 -1.77 -16.00
C TRP A 174 -1.69 -1.76 -15.09
N TYR A 175 -1.14 -2.94 -14.76
CA TYR A 175 0.08 -3.06 -13.96
C TYR A 175 1.25 -2.30 -14.57
N GLY A 176 1.49 -2.47 -15.88
CA GLY A 176 2.55 -1.74 -16.60
C GLY A 176 2.35 -0.22 -16.56
N ARG A 177 1.12 0.26 -16.82
CA ARG A 177 0.80 1.70 -16.73
C ARG A 177 1.04 2.26 -15.33
N MET A 178 0.70 1.50 -14.29
CA MET A 178 0.94 1.91 -12.91
C MET A 178 2.44 2.01 -12.59
N GLN A 179 3.28 1.12 -13.14
CA GLN A 179 4.74 1.22 -12.98
C GLN A 179 5.34 2.47 -13.66
N GLU A 180 4.65 3.03 -14.64
CA GLU A 180 5.07 4.24 -15.36
C GLU A 180 4.63 5.53 -14.68
N ASP A 181 3.63 5.49 -13.82
CA ASP A 181 3.08 6.66 -13.14
C ASP A 181 4.11 7.33 -12.21
N PRO A 182 4.33 8.66 -12.33
CA PRO A 182 5.35 9.35 -11.54
C PRO A 182 5.04 9.36 -10.03
N VAL A 183 3.77 9.36 -9.63
CA VAL A 183 3.37 9.32 -8.21
C VAL A 183 3.66 7.94 -7.61
N VAL A 184 3.36 6.87 -8.35
CA VAL A 184 3.74 5.50 -8.02
C VAL A 184 5.25 5.43 -7.82
N ARG A 185 6.03 5.77 -8.85
CA ARG A 185 7.51 5.71 -8.80
C ARG A 185 8.11 6.48 -7.62
N ALA A 186 7.57 7.65 -7.31
CA ALA A 186 8.02 8.46 -6.17
C ALA A 186 7.72 7.82 -4.79
N CYS A 187 6.79 6.87 -4.72
CA CYS A 187 6.40 6.16 -3.50
C CYS A 187 6.89 4.71 -3.43
N SER A 188 7.44 4.17 -4.52
CA SER A 188 7.90 2.79 -4.63
C SER A 188 9.21 2.52 -3.91
N HIS A 189 9.43 1.24 -3.60
CA HIS A 189 10.73 0.69 -3.25
C HIS A 189 11.10 -0.39 -4.28
N ASN A 190 12.39 -0.68 -4.44
CA ASN A 190 12.80 -1.77 -5.32
C ASN A 190 12.43 -3.14 -4.72
N THR A 191 12.34 -4.16 -5.59
CA THR A 191 11.96 -5.53 -5.21
C THR A 191 12.81 -6.08 -4.06
N GLU A 192 14.13 -5.86 -4.10
CA GLU A 192 15.07 -6.36 -3.08
C GLU A 192 14.87 -5.72 -1.71
N SER A 193 14.53 -4.43 -1.65
CA SER A 193 14.18 -3.75 -0.40
C SER A 193 12.91 -4.33 0.22
N TYR A 194 11.92 -4.67 -0.60
CA TYR A 194 10.73 -5.36 -0.11
C TYR A 194 11.06 -6.76 0.40
N LYS A 195 11.79 -7.57 -0.37
CA LYS A 195 12.21 -8.91 0.04
C LYS A 195 12.96 -8.88 1.37
N ALA A 196 13.92 -7.98 1.52
CA ALA A 196 14.71 -7.86 2.74
C ALA A 196 13.87 -7.45 3.95
N PHE A 197 13.04 -6.41 3.82
CA PHE A 197 12.13 -6.00 4.89
C PHE A 197 11.18 -7.15 5.28
N PHE A 198 10.51 -7.77 4.32
CA PHE A 198 9.52 -8.81 4.61
C PHE A 198 10.15 -10.09 5.16
N LYS A 199 11.37 -10.45 4.74
CA LYS A 199 12.15 -11.50 5.40
C LYS A 199 12.38 -11.14 6.88
N SER A 200 12.91 -9.95 7.16
CA SER A 200 13.17 -9.53 8.55
C SER A 200 11.89 -9.49 9.41
N ALA A 201 10.78 -9.01 8.83
CA ALA A 201 9.53 -8.79 9.55
C ALA A 201 8.69 -10.06 9.74
N LEU A 202 8.70 -10.96 8.76
CA LEU A 202 7.79 -12.10 8.72
C LEU A 202 8.48 -13.44 8.93
N ILE A 203 9.78 -13.57 8.62
CA ILE A 203 10.53 -14.82 8.80
C ILE A 203 11.36 -14.74 10.08
N ASP A 204 12.13 -13.66 10.24
CA ASP A 204 13.08 -13.53 11.35
C ASP A 204 12.44 -12.95 12.63
N ASP A 205 11.18 -12.51 12.55
CA ASP A 205 10.42 -11.82 13.61
C ASP A 205 11.20 -10.63 14.23
N LYS A 206 12.02 -9.98 13.40
CA LYS A 206 12.87 -8.83 13.73
C LYS A 206 12.78 -7.78 12.61
N PRO A 207 11.64 -7.08 12.50
CA PRO A 207 11.41 -6.14 11.40
C PRO A 207 12.45 -5.02 11.36
N ASP A 208 13.21 -4.94 10.28
CA ASP A 208 14.10 -3.82 10.00
C ASP A 208 13.35 -2.72 9.24
N TYR A 209 12.61 -1.90 9.98
CA TYR A 209 11.83 -0.81 9.41
C TYR A 209 12.69 0.27 8.71
N ASP A 210 14.00 0.29 9.00
CA ASP A 210 14.96 1.23 8.47
C ASP A 210 15.84 0.66 7.36
N TYR A 211 15.62 -0.59 6.93
CA TYR A 211 16.41 -1.27 5.91
C TYR A 211 16.79 -0.37 4.72
N GLY A 212 18.09 -0.21 4.44
CA GLY A 212 18.59 0.66 3.38
C GLY A 212 18.64 2.16 3.69
N LEU A 213 18.64 2.54 4.98
CA LEU A 213 18.95 3.89 5.49
C LEU A 213 20.18 3.90 6.39
#